data_AF-A0A261A5I3-F1
#
_entry.id   AF-A0A261A5I3-F1
#
_cell.length_a   1.000
_cell.length_b   1.000
_cell.length_c   1.000
_cell.angle_alpha   90.00
_cell.angle_beta   90.00
_cell.angle_gamma   90.00
#
_symmetry.space_group_name_H-M   'P 1'
#
loop_
_entity.id
_entity.type
_entity.pdbx_description
1 polymer ?
#
loop_
_entity_poly.entity_id
_entity_poly.type
_entity_poly.pdbx_seq_one_letter_code
_entity_poly.pdbx_strand_id
1 'polypeptide(L)'
;TALSMDTNSDRTITGIVVGQLSPTQYFVWCQESYPGKDGVLTTNPENPVLLGDWVSLKFSKTQADLYFPNPKNVDAPPFKASEYSVIPDIYRTDAAIIIRVTLLQELKENQEEIDHSVFGKIYNNNKLEFVDGTYYLTIRRIKVENNRDSEWVLENVRQVPEEPPEVVVNGIVAAVDNKDKDLLYVWLPLGTWLKMKLPRAEMNETYLECKDYWEIPPFYPTELTGKNGTTLQLKLKLRIDNPEKKEILHPIIGHIINDAIRFEQPGKYELTIVRAKPNKNSAIQAVWYLRDAELLLVGKTSQRPQDTPPAVALPKQPQNLKKAMVIRILTGGQSEVIYVWLLEEHCEGRLYLNSTAESHGLTVGKVFSAPFINPNQRWMSTGPVSHVEDLYLTRVNRTGGIDIQVNAENLQNSDDAHWGYPWIHHGHFGDILDNRHQLRNREAGQCRMWIRRAWVDREDNHQWVVLEGIE
;
A
#
# COMPACT_ATOMS: atom_id res chain seq x y z
N THR A 1 49.32 -22.08 -7.84
CA THR A 1 48.36 -22.43 -6.78
C THR A 1 47.29 -21.36 -6.80
N ALA A 2 46.17 -21.61 -7.50
CA ALA A 2 45.07 -20.67 -7.62
C ALA A 2 44.22 -20.75 -6.34
N LEU A 3 44.09 -19.63 -5.64
CA LEU A 3 43.21 -19.48 -4.49
C LEU A 3 41.76 -19.41 -4.99
N SER A 4 40.98 -20.46 -4.74
CA SER A 4 39.52 -20.39 -4.82
C SER A 4 39.02 -19.54 -3.67
N MET A 5 38.60 -18.31 -3.95
CA MET A 5 37.66 -17.61 -3.09
C MET A 5 36.26 -18.09 -3.48
N ASP A 6 35.84 -19.21 -2.89
CA ASP A 6 34.46 -19.65 -2.93
C ASP A 6 33.68 -18.77 -1.95
N THR A 7 33.07 -17.69 -2.45
CA THR A 7 32.11 -16.92 -1.66
C THR A 7 30.83 -17.73 -1.60
N ASN A 8 30.63 -18.39 -0.47
CA ASN A 8 29.45 -19.16 -0.11
C ASN A 8 28.28 -18.21 0.20
N SER A 9 27.79 -17.49 -0.82
CA SER A 9 26.71 -16.51 -0.67
C SER A 9 25.35 -17.17 -0.89
N ASP A 10 24.45 -17.04 0.10
CA ASP A 10 23.05 -17.43 -0.04
C ASP A 10 22.40 -16.69 -1.21
N ARG A 11 21.61 -17.41 -2.00
CA ARG A 11 20.84 -16.86 -3.12
C ARG A 11 19.45 -16.47 -2.63
N THR A 12 19.07 -15.23 -2.92
CA THR A 12 17.72 -14.73 -2.63
C THR A 12 16.88 -14.81 -3.90
N ILE A 13 15.66 -15.36 -3.79
CA ILE A 13 14.71 -15.57 -4.88
C ILE A 13 13.40 -14.88 -4.50
N THR A 14 12.80 -14.17 -5.44
CA THR A 14 11.52 -13.50 -5.23
C THR A 14 10.38 -14.32 -5.84
N GLY A 15 9.27 -14.45 -5.13
CA GLY A 15 8.08 -15.15 -5.62
C GLY A 15 6.78 -14.54 -5.15
N ILE A 16 5.68 -15.07 -5.68
CA ILE A 16 4.31 -14.70 -5.33
C ILE A 16 3.61 -15.93 -4.76
N VAL A 17 2.91 -15.76 -3.64
CA VAL A 17 2.06 -16.80 -3.08
C VAL A 17 0.82 -16.96 -3.96
N VAL A 18 0.71 -18.10 -4.65
CA VAL A 18 -0.27 -18.31 -5.73
C VAL A 18 -1.36 -19.33 -5.39
N GLY A 19 -1.17 -20.09 -4.32
CA GLY A 19 -2.12 -21.11 -3.89
C GLY A 19 -1.88 -21.53 -2.45
N GLN A 20 -2.88 -22.16 -1.84
CA GLN A 20 -2.76 -22.74 -0.52
C GLN A 20 -2.87 -24.26 -0.63
N LEU A 21 -1.88 -24.98 -0.09
CA LEU A 21 -1.85 -26.43 -0.06
C LEU A 21 -2.43 -26.97 1.25
N SER A 22 -2.11 -26.31 2.37
CA SER A 22 -2.61 -26.64 3.70
C SER A 22 -2.60 -25.39 4.59
N PRO A 23 -3.12 -25.42 5.83
CA PRO A 23 -3.13 -24.24 6.70
C PRO A 23 -1.76 -23.58 6.90
N THR A 24 -0.68 -24.37 6.81
CA THR A 24 0.69 -23.89 7.00
C THR A 24 1.55 -23.98 5.74
N GLN A 25 1.00 -24.43 4.61
CA GLN A 25 1.78 -24.61 3.37
C GLN A 25 1.10 -23.94 2.18
N TYR A 26 1.91 -23.20 1.43
CA TYR A 26 1.46 -22.38 0.31
C TYR A 26 2.28 -22.68 -0.93
N PHE A 27 1.63 -22.65 -2.09
CA PHE A 27 2.30 -22.66 -3.38
C PHE A 27 2.87 -21.28 -3.66
N VAL A 28 4.14 -21.24 -4.05
CA VAL A 28 4.84 -20.01 -4.44
C VAL A 28 5.35 -20.17 -5.86
N TRP A 29 4.91 -19.25 -6.71
CA TRP A 29 5.45 -19.10 -8.05
C TRP A 29 6.67 -18.19 -7.99
N CYS A 30 7.73 -18.54 -8.71
CA CYS A 30 8.84 -17.63 -9.00
C CYS A 30 9.30 -17.83 -10.45
N GLN A 31 9.97 -16.82 -10.98
CA GLN A 31 10.44 -16.85 -12.35
C GLN A 31 11.52 -17.89 -12.56
N GLU A 32 12.36 -18.16 -11.57
CA GLU A 32 13.53 -19.03 -11.67
C GLU A 32 13.15 -20.51 -11.77
N SER A 33 11.96 -20.88 -11.30
CA SER A 33 11.42 -22.23 -11.46
C SER A 33 11.17 -22.59 -12.93
N TYR A 34 11.19 -23.90 -13.21
CA TYR A 34 10.65 -24.42 -14.46
C TYR A 34 9.15 -24.07 -14.56
N PRO A 35 8.64 -23.62 -15.72
CA PRO A 35 7.22 -23.30 -15.90
C PRO A 35 6.33 -24.44 -15.38
N GLY A 36 5.29 -24.10 -14.61
CA GLY A 36 4.40 -25.10 -14.01
C GLY A 36 4.87 -25.78 -12.72
N LYS A 37 6.10 -25.55 -12.27
CA LYS A 37 6.63 -26.09 -11.01
C LYS A 37 6.70 -25.05 -9.91
N ASP A 38 5.56 -24.77 -9.30
CA ASP A 38 5.49 -23.94 -8.10
C ASP A 38 6.17 -24.64 -6.93
N GLY A 39 6.96 -23.88 -6.17
CA GLY A 39 7.52 -24.39 -4.93
C GLY A 39 6.52 -24.33 -3.78
N VAL A 40 6.91 -24.93 -2.67
CA VAL A 40 6.10 -24.97 -1.45
C VAL A 40 6.79 -24.18 -0.35
N LEU A 41 6.10 -23.16 0.13
CA LEU A 41 6.48 -22.37 1.29
C LEU A 41 5.77 -22.91 2.54
N THR A 42 6.52 -23.18 3.59
CA THR A 42 5.97 -23.51 4.91
C THR A 42 5.99 -22.25 5.77
N THR A 43 4.82 -21.75 6.14
CA THR A 43 4.65 -20.51 6.91
C THR A 43 4.85 -20.76 8.41
N ASN A 44 5.32 -19.73 9.11
CA ASN A 44 5.30 -19.65 10.58
C ASN A 44 4.10 -18.79 11.01
N PRO A 45 3.34 -19.16 12.07
CA PRO A 45 2.33 -18.31 12.69
C PRO A 45 2.77 -16.88 13.04
N GLU A 46 4.05 -16.67 13.35
CA GLU A 46 4.61 -15.35 13.68
C GLU A 46 4.84 -14.45 12.46
N ASN A 47 4.87 -15.03 11.26
CA ASN A 47 5.09 -14.31 10.00
C ASN A 47 4.17 -14.88 8.91
N PRO A 48 2.84 -14.79 9.05
CA PRO A 48 1.92 -15.45 8.14
C PRO A 48 2.08 -14.92 6.70
N VAL A 49 1.82 -15.80 5.73
CA VAL A 49 1.74 -15.45 4.31
C VAL A 49 0.32 -15.66 3.79
N LEU A 50 -0.08 -14.86 2.81
CA LEU A 50 -1.41 -14.92 2.20
C LEU A 50 -1.30 -15.06 0.68
N LEU A 51 -2.39 -15.53 0.05
CA LEU A 51 -2.52 -15.49 -1.40
C LEU A 51 -2.30 -14.06 -1.92
N GLY A 52 -1.45 -13.94 -2.93
CA GLY A 52 -1.06 -12.68 -3.55
C GLY A 52 0.14 -11.99 -2.93
N ASP A 53 0.63 -12.44 -1.76
CA ASP A 53 1.78 -11.82 -1.12
C ASP A 53 3.06 -12.08 -1.92
N TRP A 54 3.88 -11.04 -2.03
CA TRP A 54 5.24 -11.15 -2.53
C TRP A 54 6.16 -11.59 -1.40
N VAL A 55 6.99 -12.59 -1.69
CA VAL A 55 7.92 -13.18 -0.72
C VAL A 55 9.34 -13.18 -1.27
N SER A 56 10.29 -12.89 -0.38
CA SER A 56 11.71 -13.08 -0.61
C SER A 56 12.15 -14.35 0.12
N LEU A 57 12.63 -15.32 -0.63
CA LEU A 57 13.04 -16.65 -0.17
C LEU A 57 14.57 -16.74 -0.18
N LYS A 58 15.15 -17.33 0.86
CA LYS A 58 16.60 -17.57 0.91
C LYS A 58 16.91 -19.04 0.69
N PHE A 59 17.87 -19.29 -0.18
CA PHE A 59 18.38 -20.63 -0.48
C PHE A 59 19.89 -20.64 -0.36
N SER A 60 20.43 -21.66 0.28
CA SER A 60 21.87 -21.96 0.15
C SER A 60 22.21 -22.25 -1.31
N LYS A 61 23.50 -22.08 -1.69
CA LYS A 61 23.99 -22.38 -3.04
C LYS A 61 23.57 -23.77 -3.51
N THR A 62 23.74 -24.80 -2.67
CA THR A 62 23.35 -26.18 -2.98
C THR A 62 21.85 -26.34 -3.25
N GLN A 63 20.99 -25.65 -2.47
CA GLN A 63 19.55 -25.66 -2.72
C GLN A 63 19.19 -24.92 -4.01
N ALA A 64 19.85 -23.78 -4.25
CA ALA A 64 19.63 -22.99 -5.45
C ALA A 64 20.02 -23.75 -6.73
N ASP A 65 21.16 -24.45 -6.73
CA ASP A 65 21.62 -25.25 -7.86
C ASP A 65 20.70 -26.45 -8.12
N LEU A 66 20.12 -27.03 -7.06
CA LEU A 66 19.15 -28.12 -7.15
C LEU A 66 17.79 -27.67 -7.69
N TYR A 67 17.24 -26.57 -7.16
CA TYR A 67 15.89 -26.12 -7.46
C TYR A 67 15.80 -25.23 -8.70
N PHE A 68 16.84 -24.46 -8.99
CA PHE A 68 16.87 -23.43 -10.03
C PHE A 68 18.09 -23.61 -10.95
N PRO A 69 18.27 -24.79 -11.58
CA PRO A 69 19.37 -24.99 -12.50
C PRO A 69 19.27 -24.01 -13.67
N ASN A 70 20.43 -23.58 -14.17
CA ASN A 70 20.53 -22.75 -15.37
C ASN A 70 21.42 -23.46 -16.40
N PRO A 71 20.88 -23.90 -17.55
CA PRO A 71 19.51 -23.71 -18.04
C PRO A 71 18.45 -24.48 -17.21
N LYS A 72 17.22 -23.97 -17.21
CA LYS A 72 16.10 -24.59 -16.47
C LYS A 72 15.85 -26.01 -16.95
N ASN A 73 15.56 -26.90 -16.00
CA ASN A 73 15.36 -28.31 -16.27
C ASN A 73 13.97 -28.78 -15.81
N VAL A 74 13.25 -29.49 -16.68
CA VAL A 74 11.94 -30.11 -16.38
C VAL A 74 12.02 -31.16 -15.28
N ASP A 75 13.19 -31.76 -15.03
CA ASP A 75 13.38 -32.76 -13.97
C ASP A 75 13.69 -32.14 -12.61
N ALA A 76 13.97 -30.83 -12.54
CA ALA A 76 14.25 -30.15 -11.28
C ALA A 76 13.05 -30.27 -10.32
N PRO A 77 13.27 -30.63 -9.03
CA PRO A 77 12.17 -30.77 -8.09
C PRO A 77 11.59 -29.39 -7.72
N PRO A 78 10.28 -29.31 -7.39
CA PRO A 78 9.71 -28.11 -6.78
C PRO A 78 10.48 -27.73 -5.52
N PHE A 79 10.83 -26.44 -5.37
CA PHE A 79 11.55 -26.00 -4.20
C PHE A 79 10.69 -26.11 -2.93
N LYS A 80 11.37 -26.25 -1.80
CA LYS A 80 10.75 -26.14 -0.48
C LYS A 80 11.46 -25.04 0.30
N ALA A 81 10.69 -24.11 0.84
CA ALA A 81 11.22 -23.00 1.61
C ALA A 81 10.51 -22.88 2.96
N SER A 82 11.27 -22.50 3.98
CA SER A 82 10.78 -22.14 5.32
C SER A 82 11.40 -20.83 5.81
N GLU A 83 12.49 -20.39 5.19
CA GLU A 83 13.11 -19.09 5.44
C GLU A 83 12.65 -18.08 4.41
N TYR A 84 11.83 -17.13 4.86
CA TYR A 84 11.25 -16.12 3.99
C TYR A 84 10.97 -14.83 4.75
N SER A 85 10.83 -13.76 3.98
CA SER A 85 10.24 -12.50 4.42
C SER A 85 9.16 -12.07 3.43
N VAL A 86 8.01 -11.62 3.93
CA VAL A 86 7.02 -10.92 3.10
C VAL A 86 7.62 -9.57 2.72
N ILE A 87 7.58 -9.23 1.44
CA ILE A 87 8.11 -7.97 0.89
C ILE A 87 6.98 -7.13 0.31
N PRO A 88 7.17 -5.81 0.14
CA PRO A 88 6.20 -4.99 -0.57
C PRO A 88 5.91 -5.53 -1.96
N ASP A 89 4.67 -5.35 -2.41
CA ASP A 89 4.25 -5.77 -3.73
C ASP A 89 5.14 -5.11 -4.79
N ILE A 90 5.80 -5.92 -5.63
CA ILE A 90 6.59 -5.39 -6.76
C ILE A 90 5.65 -4.85 -7.84
N TYR A 91 4.52 -5.51 -8.02
CA TYR A 91 3.41 -5.10 -8.86
C TYR A 91 2.12 -5.29 -8.09
N ARG A 92 1.12 -4.44 -8.37
CA ARG A 92 -0.19 -4.54 -7.72
C ARG A 92 -0.79 -5.92 -7.96
N THR A 93 -1.09 -6.63 -6.87
CA THR A 93 -1.65 -7.97 -6.91
C THR A 93 -3.05 -8.01 -6.30
N ASP A 94 -4.03 -8.51 -7.06
CA ASP A 94 -5.38 -8.79 -6.57
C ASP A 94 -5.57 -10.31 -6.44
N ALA A 95 -5.79 -10.78 -5.21
CA ALA A 95 -5.93 -12.20 -4.88
C ALA A 95 -7.32 -12.50 -4.31
N ALA A 96 -8.31 -12.64 -5.19
CA ALA A 96 -9.69 -13.01 -4.80
C ALA A 96 -9.93 -14.53 -4.94
N ILE A 97 -9.75 -15.06 -6.15
CA ILE A 97 -9.91 -16.49 -6.51
C ILE A 97 -8.78 -16.91 -7.47
N ILE A 98 -8.38 -15.99 -8.34
CA ILE A 98 -7.26 -16.11 -9.27
C ILE A 98 -6.32 -14.94 -8.98
N ILE A 99 -5.01 -15.18 -9.04
CA ILE A 99 -4.00 -14.13 -8.90
C ILE A 99 -4.04 -13.27 -10.16
N ARG A 100 -4.35 -11.98 -9.97
CA ARG A 100 -4.23 -10.94 -10.98
C ARG A 100 -3.11 -9.99 -10.61
N VAL A 101 -2.34 -9.57 -11.61
CA VAL A 101 -1.27 -8.60 -11.43
C VAL A 101 -1.45 -7.49 -12.45
N THR A 102 -1.34 -6.24 -12.00
CA THR A 102 -1.33 -5.08 -12.89
C THR A 102 0.09 -4.54 -13.04
N LEU A 103 0.56 -4.39 -14.28
CA LEU A 103 1.92 -3.95 -14.59
C LEU A 103 1.94 -2.98 -15.78
N LEU A 104 2.98 -2.14 -15.85
CA LEU A 104 3.21 -1.21 -16.95
C LEU A 104 4.18 -1.85 -17.95
N GLN A 105 3.83 -1.88 -19.24
CA GLN A 105 4.64 -2.55 -20.26
C GLN A 105 4.45 -1.88 -21.63
N GLU A 106 5.54 -1.80 -22.39
CA GLU A 106 5.50 -1.42 -23.81
C GLU A 106 5.14 -2.65 -24.66
N LEU A 107 4.17 -2.46 -25.56
CA LEU A 107 3.64 -3.51 -26.42
C LEU A 107 3.85 -3.18 -27.89
N LYS A 108 4.03 -4.23 -28.69
CA LYS A 108 3.89 -4.19 -30.15
C LYS A 108 2.50 -4.64 -30.57
N GLU A 109 1.99 -4.07 -31.65
CA GLU A 109 0.64 -4.27 -32.16
C GLU A 109 0.24 -5.75 -32.16
N ASN A 110 -0.85 -6.04 -31.45
CA ASN A 110 -1.49 -7.35 -31.37
C ASN A 110 -0.54 -8.53 -31.07
N GLN A 111 0.57 -8.28 -30.36
CA GLN A 111 1.55 -9.33 -30.05
C GLN A 111 0.91 -10.51 -29.29
N GLU A 112 1.23 -11.72 -29.72
CA GLU A 112 0.69 -12.96 -29.15
C GLU A 112 1.43 -13.38 -27.87
N GLU A 113 2.74 -13.16 -27.81
CA GLU A 113 3.61 -13.46 -26.68
C GLU A 113 4.34 -12.20 -26.24
N ILE A 114 4.29 -11.90 -24.93
CA ILE A 114 4.92 -10.73 -24.31
C ILE A 114 6.02 -11.23 -23.37
N ASP A 115 7.26 -10.89 -23.67
CA ASP A 115 8.40 -11.16 -22.77
C ASP A 115 8.46 -10.09 -21.68
N HIS A 116 8.37 -10.53 -20.42
CA HIS A 116 8.46 -9.68 -19.24
C HIS A 116 9.60 -10.11 -18.34
N SER A 117 10.36 -9.14 -17.82
CA SER A 117 11.56 -9.37 -17.01
C SER A 117 11.33 -10.19 -15.76
N VAL A 118 10.17 -10.01 -15.10
CA VAL A 118 9.74 -10.79 -13.91
C VAL A 118 8.84 -11.98 -14.27
N PHE A 119 7.78 -11.80 -15.07
CA PHE A 119 6.81 -12.87 -15.34
C PHE A 119 7.24 -13.88 -16.41
N GLY A 120 8.35 -13.64 -17.11
CA GLY A 120 8.71 -14.42 -18.29
C GLY A 120 7.70 -14.18 -19.40
N LYS A 121 7.22 -15.25 -20.04
CA LYS A 121 6.24 -15.15 -21.11
C LYS A 121 4.83 -14.93 -20.57
N ILE A 122 4.15 -13.93 -21.13
CA ILE A 122 2.73 -13.65 -20.94
C ILE A 122 2.02 -13.85 -22.28
N TYR A 123 0.96 -14.64 -22.31
CA TYR A 123 0.28 -14.99 -23.56
C TYR A 123 -1.03 -14.19 -23.76
N ASN A 124 -1.21 -13.62 -24.94
CA ASN A 124 -2.44 -12.94 -25.36
C ASN A 124 -3.47 -13.95 -25.93
N ASN A 125 -3.85 -14.94 -25.12
CA ASN A 125 -4.75 -16.02 -25.55
C ASN A 125 -6.16 -15.52 -25.95
N ASN A 126 -6.55 -14.36 -25.44
CA ASN A 126 -7.84 -13.74 -25.74
C ASN A 126 -7.83 -12.91 -27.03
N LYS A 127 -6.69 -12.80 -27.72
CA LYS A 127 -6.52 -11.98 -28.93
C LYS A 127 -7.00 -10.54 -28.72
N LEU A 128 -6.61 -9.94 -27.59
CA LEU A 128 -6.90 -8.54 -27.33
C LEU A 128 -6.22 -7.69 -28.39
N GLU A 129 -6.97 -6.71 -28.92
CA GLU A 129 -6.49 -5.79 -29.94
C GLU A 129 -5.88 -4.54 -29.30
N PHE A 130 -4.67 -4.16 -29.73
CA PHE A 130 -3.97 -2.95 -29.31
C PHE A 130 -2.89 -2.59 -30.35
N VAL A 131 -2.58 -1.31 -30.46
CA VAL A 131 -1.50 -0.79 -31.31
C VAL A 131 -0.18 -0.74 -30.55
N ASP A 132 0.91 -0.36 -31.24
CA ASP A 132 2.19 -0.07 -30.60
C ASP A 132 2.02 1.03 -29.53
N GLY A 133 2.54 0.80 -28.32
CA GLY A 133 2.51 1.81 -27.25
C GLY A 133 2.72 1.27 -25.85
N THR A 134 2.58 2.14 -24.85
CA THR A 134 2.71 1.80 -23.43
C THR A 134 1.35 1.62 -22.79
N TYR A 135 1.18 0.51 -22.08
CA TYR A 135 -0.09 0.08 -21.51
C TYR A 135 0.06 -0.35 -20.05
N TYR A 136 -1.00 -0.15 -19.26
CA TYR A 136 -1.26 -0.94 -18.07
C TYR A 136 -1.87 -2.27 -18.49
N LEU A 137 -1.16 -3.37 -18.22
CA LEU A 137 -1.63 -4.72 -18.44
C LEU A 137 -2.21 -5.27 -17.15
N THR A 138 -3.36 -5.92 -17.22
CA THR A 138 -3.79 -6.86 -16.19
C THR A 138 -3.51 -8.26 -16.70
N ILE A 139 -2.65 -9.00 -16.00
CA ILE A 139 -2.37 -10.40 -16.27
C ILE A 139 -2.99 -11.26 -15.19
N ARG A 140 -3.42 -12.46 -15.56
CA ARG A 140 -3.92 -13.45 -14.61
C ARG A 140 -3.20 -14.76 -14.80
N ARG A 141 -3.09 -15.52 -13.71
CA ARG A 141 -2.52 -16.86 -13.76
C ARG A 141 -3.60 -17.89 -14.09
N ILE A 142 -3.37 -18.71 -15.10
CA ILE A 142 -4.29 -19.81 -15.45
C ILE A 142 -3.58 -21.16 -15.40
N LYS A 143 -4.35 -22.20 -15.11
CA LYS A 143 -3.92 -23.58 -15.34
C LYS A 143 -4.35 -23.97 -16.75
N VAL A 144 -3.40 -24.44 -17.57
CA VAL A 144 -3.69 -24.81 -18.95
C VAL A 144 -4.43 -26.14 -18.98
N GLU A 145 -5.54 -26.25 -19.72
CA GLU A 145 -6.25 -27.52 -19.88
C GLU A 145 -5.33 -28.54 -20.57
N ASN A 146 -5.28 -29.76 -20.03
CA ASN A 146 -4.41 -30.87 -20.46
C ASN A 146 -2.90 -30.71 -20.19
N ASN A 147 -2.46 -29.63 -19.54
CA ASN A 147 -1.12 -29.49 -19.02
C ASN A 147 -1.16 -29.26 -17.49
N ARG A 148 -0.15 -29.75 -16.75
CA ARG A 148 -0.03 -29.42 -15.31
C ARG A 148 0.54 -28.03 -15.10
N ASP A 149 1.02 -27.40 -16.17
CA ASP A 149 1.68 -26.11 -16.09
C ASP A 149 0.67 -24.96 -15.97
N SER A 150 1.10 -23.93 -15.24
CA SER A 150 0.34 -22.70 -15.07
C SER A 150 1.09 -21.56 -15.74
N GLU A 151 0.34 -20.73 -16.46
CA GLU A 151 0.88 -19.67 -17.32
C GLU A 151 0.27 -18.32 -16.95
N TRP A 152 0.99 -17.26 -17.29
CA TRP A 152 0.48 -15.90 -17.23
C TRP A 152 -0.21 -15.57 -18.55
N VAL A 153 -1.47 -15.15 -18.48
CA VAL A 153 -2.22 -14.72 -19.66
C VAL A 153 -2.69 -13.29 -19.48
N LEU A 154 -2.70 -12.58 -20.61
CA LEU A 154 -3.22 -11.24 -20.69
C LEU A 154 -4.75 -11.28 -20.50
N GLU A 155 -5.23 -10.55 -19.48
CA GLU A 155 -6.66 -10.42 -19.21
C GLU A 155 -7.20 -9.10 -19.75
N ASN A 156 -6.44 -8.01 -19.60
CA ASN A 156 -6.85 -6.67 -20.05
C ASN A 156 -5.64 -5.82 -20.45
N VAL A 157 -5.85 -4.89 -21.38
CA VAL A 157 -4.93 -3.83 -21.79
C VAL A 157 -5.62 -2.48 -21.67
N ARG A 158 -4.99 -1.55 -20.93
CA ARG A 158 -5.48 -0.18 -20.77
C ARG A 158 -4.37 0.77 -21.19
N GLN A 159 -4.67 1.67 -22.12
CA GLN A 159 -3.72 2.70 -22.53
C GLN A 159 -3.36 3.55 -21.31
N VAL A 160 -2.08 3.83 -21.13
CA VAL A 160 -1.64 4.76 -20.09
C VAL A 160 -2.27 6.12 -20.43
N PRO A 161 -3.07 6.72 -19.52
CA PRO A 161 -3.57 8.06 -19.75
C PRO A 161 -2.39 8.99 -20.02
N GLU A 162 -2.50 9.88 -21.02
CA GLU A 162 -1.50 10.94 -21.18
C GLU A 162 -1.40 11.68 -19.85
N GLU A 163 -0.22 11.61 -19.22
CA GLU A 163 -0.01 12.31 -17.96
C GLU A 163 -0.20 13.80 -18.23
N PRO A 164 -0.91 14.52 -17.34
CA PRO A 164 -1.09 15.95 -17.53
C PRO A 164 0.28 16.63 -17.63
N PRO A 165 0.44 17.60 -18.54
CA PRO A 165 1.71 18.30 -18.76
C PRO A 165 2.19 19.04 -17.51
N GLU A 166 1.30 19.23 -16.54
CA GLU A 166 1.54 19.93 -15.29
C GLU A 166 1.34 18.99 -14.10
N VAL A 167 2.22 19.11 -13.11
CA VAL A 167 2.17 18.40 -11.83
C VAL A 167 1.91 19.41 -10.73
N VAL A 168 1.06 19.05 -9.77
CA VAL A 168 0.85 19.85 -8.58
C VAL A 168 1.70 19.27 -7.44
N VAL A 169 2.62 20.06 -6.91
CA VAL A 169 3.52 19.66 -5.83
C VAL A 169 3.35 20.56 -4.61
N ASN A 170 3.68 20.05 -3.42
CA ASN A 170 3.72 20.86 -2.20
C ASN A 170 5.17 21.22 -1.88
N GLY A 171 5.39 22.45 -1.42
CA GLY A 171 6.72 22.96 -1.08
C GLY A 171 6.70 23.81 0.18
N ILE A 172 7.90 24.17 0.64
CA ILE A 172 8.10 25.06 1.79
C ILE A 172 9.14 26.13 1.45
N VAL A 173 8.83 27.38 1.74
CA VAL A 173 9.74 28.52 1.50
C VAL A 173 10.93 28.41 2.45
N ALA A 174 12.10 28.12 1.90
CA ALA A 174 13.29 27.78 2.70
C ALA A 174 14.45 28.76 2.60
N ALA A 175 14.43 29.65 1.62
CA ALA A 175 15.39 30.73 1.47
C ALA A 175 14.74 31.86 0.66
N VAL A 176 15.18 33.08 0.92
CA VAL A 176 14.86 34.27 0.11
C VAL A 176 16.19 34.82 -0.37
N ASP A 177 16.39 34.85 -1.69
CA ASP A 177 17.56 35.52 -2.26
C ASP A 177 17.26 37.02 -2.42
N ASN A 178 18.01 37.85 -1.71
CA ASN A 178 17.86 39.30 -1.72
C ASN A 178 18.80 40.00 -2.72
N LYS A 179 19.45 39.25 -3.62
CA LYS A 179 20.45 39.79 -4.54
C LYS A 179 19.87 40.61 -5.68
N ASP A 180 18.64 40.33 -6.13
CA ASP A 180 17.93 41.13 -7.14
C ASP A 180 16.71 41.81 -6.52
N LYS A 181 16.91 43.03 -6.03
CA LYS A 181 15.84 43.87 -5.45
C LYS A 181 14.76 44.27 -6.47
N ASP A 182 15.02 44.10 -7.77
CA ASP A 182 14.18 44.59 -8.86
C ASP A 182 13.28 43.50 -9.51
N LEU A 183 13.27 42.25 -9.00
CA LEU A 183 12.42 41.16 -9.52
C LEU A 183 11.50 40.52 -8.44
N LEU A 184 11.34 41.14 -7.27
CA LEU A 184 10.56 40.62 -6.16
C LEU A 184 9.04 40.78 -6.39
N TYR A 185 8.41 39.81 -7.06
CA TYR A 185 6.95 39.70 -7.11
C TYR A 185 6.33 38.82 -6.01
N VAL A 186 7.13 38.27 -5.08
CA VAL A 186 6.59 37.38 -4.05
C VAL A 186 7.32 37.54 -2.71
N TRP A 187 6.68 38.21 -1.74
CA TRP A 187 7.14 38.31 -0.35
C TRP A 187 6.49 37.22 0.50
N LEU A 188 6.93 35.98 0.35
CA LEU A 188 6.48 34.91 1.24
C LEU A 188 7.42 34.75 2.45
N PRO A 189 6.89 34.64 3.67
CA PRO A 189 7.69 34.33 4.85
C PRO A 189 8.43 32.98 4.72
N LEU A 190 9.61 32.89 5.32
CA LEU A 190 10.27 31.59 5.51
C LEU A 190 9.37 30.67 6.33
N GLY A 191 9.30 29.39 5.93
CA GLY A 191 8.44 28.40 6.58
C GLY A 191 7.00 28.36 6.05
N THR A 192 6.61 29.26 5.14
CA THR A 192 5.29 29.18 4.50
C THR A 192 5.21 27.94 3.60
N TRP A 193 4.11 27.19 3.73
CA TRP A 193 3.81 26.04 2.91
C TRP A 193 3.04 26.46 1.68
N LEU A 194 3.44 25.92 0.53
CA LEU A 194 2.88 26.25 -0.76
C LEU A 194 2.42 25.00 -1.47
N LYS A 195 1.41 25.17 -2.31
CA LYS A 195 1.08 24.25 -3.39
C LYS A 195 1.43 24.96 -4.70
N MET A 196 2.16 24.26 -5.56
CA MET A 196 2.76 24.80 -6.78
C MET A 196 2.35 23.94 -7.96
N LYS A 197 2.02 24.58 -9.08
CA LYS A 197 1.73 23.92 -10.34
C LYS A 197 2.96 24.07 -11.26
N LEU A 198 3.58 22.95 -11.60
CA LEU A 198 4.86 22.91 -12.30
C LEU A 198 4.75 22.11 -13.60
N PRO A 199 5.40 22.55 -14.69
CA PRO A 199 5.54 21.72 -15.89
C PRO A 199 6.31 20.44 -15.57
N ARG A 200 5.75 19.28 -15.92
CA ARG A 200 6.37 17.97 -15.64
C ARG A 200 7.74 17.83 -16.28
N ALA A 201 7.91 18.39 -17.48
CA ALA A 201 9.17 18.36 -18.24
C ALA A 201 10.32 19.08 -17.51
N GLU A 202 10.01 20.03 -16.64
CA GLU A 202 11.00 20.90 -15.99
C GLU A 202 11.27 20.49 -14.52
N MET A 203 10.61 19.44 -14.01
CA MET A 203 10.75 18.96 -12.63
C MET A 203 12.18 18.53 -12.24
N ASN A 204 13.02 18.20 -13.23
CA ASN A 204 14.43 17.82 -13.01
C ASN A 204 15.39 18.99 -13.19
N GLU A 205 14.90 20.19 -13.50
CA GLU A 205 15.74 21.37 -13.62
C GLU A 205 16.25 21.84 -12.26
N THR A 206 17.51 22.29 -12.22
CA THR A 206 18.14 22.74 -10.98
C THR A 206 17.57 24.06 -10.46
N TYR A 207 17.01 24.88 -11.37
CA TYR A 207 16.41 26.17 -11.08
C TYR A 207 15.10 26.28 -11.83
N LEU A 208 13.99 26.07 -11.12
CA LEU A 208 12.66 26.15 -11.68
C LEU A 208 11.98 27.43 -11.21
N GLU A 209 11.56 28.28 -12.14
CA GLU A 209 10.76 29.46 -11.83
C GLU A 209 9.27 29.06 -11.78
N CYS A 210 8.65 29.14 -10.60
CA CYS A 210 7.24 28.84 -10.43
C CYS A 210 6.45 30.13 -10.19
N LYS A 211 5.53 30.46 -11.11
CA LYS A 211 4.62 31.61 -10.99
C LYS A 211 3.23 31.24 -10.50
N ASP A 212 2.85 29.97 -10.65
CA ASP A 212 1.54 29.44 -10.26
C ASP A 212 1.65 28.67 -8.95
N TYR A 213 1.47 29.41 -7.85
CA TYR A 213 1.51 28.86 -6.50
C TYR A 213 0.46 29.53 -5.60
N TRP A 214 0.07 28.84 -4.54
CA TRP A 214 -0.77 29.39 -3.49
C TRP A 214 -0.38 28.83 -2.12
N GLU A 215 -0.62 29.64 -1.09
CA GLU A 215 -0.37 29.24 0.29
C GLU A 215 -1.36 28.15 0.74
N ILE A 216 -0.85 27.18 1.51
CA ILE A 216 -1.63 26.10 2.10
C ILE A 216 -1.33 25.99 3.59
N PRO A 217 -2.24 25.39 4.39
CA PRO A 217 -1.97 25.11 5.79
C PRO A 217 -0.71 24.24 5.96
N PRO A 218 0.08 24.46 7.02
CA PRO A 218 1.29 23.69 7.27
C PRO A 218 0.96 22.21 7.53
N PHE A 219 1.59 21.30 6.77
CA PHE A 219 1.46 19.85 7.00
C PHE A 219 2.06 19.43 8.34
N TYR A 220 3.10 20.15 8.79
CA TYR A 220 3.83 19.86 10.02
C TYR A 220 4.08 21.14 10.81
N PRO A 221 4.13 21.06 12.16
CA PRO A 221 4.60 22.16 12.99
C PRO A 221 5.95 22.66 12.46
N THR A 222 5.96 23.93 12.06
CA THR A 222 7.07 24.59 11.39
C THR A 222 7.55 25.75 12.24
N GLU A 223 8.83 25.75 12.57
CA GLU A 223 9.46 26.76 13.40
C GLU A 223 10.70 27.32 12.72
N LEU A 224 10.96 28.60 12.95
CA LEU A 224 12.20 29.26 12.55
C LEU A 224 13.15 29.32 13.73
N THR A 225 14.34 28.74 13.56
CA THR A 225 15.38 28.63 14.57
C THR A 225 16.71 29.20 14.06
N GLY A 226 17.77 29.16 14.89
CA GLY A 226 19.10 29.65 14.53
C GLY A 226 19.26 31.17 14.65
N LYS A 227 20.47 31.68 14.33
CA LYS A 227 20.75 33.12 14.39
C LYS A 227 19.84 33.85 13.40
N ASN A 228 19.07 34.82 13.90
CA ASN A 228 18.11 35.64 13.14
C ASN A 228 16.89 34.88 12.57
N GLY A 229 16.55 33.68 13.08
CA GLY A 229 15.36 32.95 12.62
C GLY A 229 15.44 32.46 11.18
N THR A 230 16.63 32.11 10.71
CA THR A 230 16.91 31.75 9.31
C THR A 230 16.93 30.24 9.05
N THR A 231 16.88 29.42 10.09
CA THR A 231 16.97 27.95 9.98
C THR A 231 15.60 27.32 10.15
N LEU A 232 15.17 26.57 9.13
CA LEU A 232 13.88 25.92 9.12
C LEU A 232 13.92 24.62 9.96
N GLN A 233 13.00 24.50 10.92
CA GLN A 233 12.85 23.35 11.79
C GLN A 233 11.44 22.77 11.67
N LEU A 234 11.34 21.44 11.56
CA LEU A 234 10.06 20.71 11.51
C LEU A 234 10.01 19.65 12.60
N LYS A 235 8.81 19.40 13.15
CA LYS A 235 8.53 18.24 14.00
C LYS A 235 7.70 17.21 13.26
N LEU A 236 8.22 15.99 13.14
CA LEU A 236 7.62 14.88 12.41
C LEU A 236 7.29 13.73 13.36
N LYS A 237 6.22 12.99 13.10
CA LYS A 237 5.92 11.75 13.82
C LYS A 237 6.15 10.58 12.88
N LEU A 238 7.18 9.78 13.14
CA LEU A 238 7.59 8.70 12.25
C LEU A 238 7.86 7.41 13.04
N ARG A 239 7.53 6.26 12.46
CA ARG A 239 7.90 4.97 13.02
C ARG A 239 9.28 4.55 12.51
N ILE A 240 10.16 4.18 13.43
CA ILE A 240 11.47 3.63 13.16
C ILE A 240 11.42 2.14 13.48
N ASP A 241 11.49 1.30 12.44
CA ASP A 241 11.40 -0.16 12.58
C ASP A 241 12.77 -0.82 12.76
N ASN A 242 13.81 -0.24 12.16
CA ASN A 242 15.20 -0.69 12.33
C ASN A 242 16.03 0.43 12.97
N PRO A 243 16.35 0.33 14.28
CA PRO A 243 17.12 1.34 15.00
C PRO A 243 18.56 1.53 14.50
N GLU A 244 19.09 0.53 13.79
CA GLU A 244 20.44 0.54 13.22
C GLU A 244 20.51 1.26 11.86
N LYS A 245 19.35 1.53 11.23
CA LYS A 245 19.30 2.21 9.93
C LYS A 245 19.56 3.71 10.09
N LYS A 246 20.60 4.20 9.42
CA LYS A 246 20.97 5.63 9.42
C LYS A 246 20.18 6.50 8.44
N GLU A 247 19.61 5.89 7.41
CA GLU A 247 18.83 6.61 6.40
C GLU A 247 17.35 6.60 6.77
N ILE A 248 16.80 7.80 6.98
CA ILE A 248 15.40 8.00 7.32
C ILE A 248 14.72 8.58 6.09
N LEU A 249 13.72 7.87 5.57
CA LEU A 249 12.88 8.34 4.47
C LEU A 249 11.52 8.73 5.03
N HIS A 250 11.08 9.95 4.72
CA HIS A 250 9.76 10.45 5.10
C HIS A 250 8.94 10.75 3.83
N PRO A 251 7.66 10.32 3.76
CA PRO A 251 6.88 10.36 2.51
C PRO A 251 6.66 11.76 1.93
N ILE A 252 6.62 12.81 2.77
CA ILE A 252 6.41 14.20 2.34
C ILE A 252 7.71 15.00 2.29
N ILE A 253 8.69 14.64 3.14
CA ILE A 253 9.91 15.45 3.32
C ILE A 253 11.09 14.86 2.53
N GLY A 254 10.99 13.59 2.13
CA GLY A 254 12.03 12.87 1.45
C GLY A 254 13.11 12.40 2.42
N HIS A 255 14.36 12.45 1.96
CA HIS A 255 15.51 11.89 2.66
C HIS A 255 15.95 12.79 3.83
N ILE A 256 16.10 12.19 5.01
CA ILE A 256 16.57 12.84 6.24
C ILE A 256 17.88 12.18 6.65
N ILE A 257 18.92 12.99 6.77
CA ILE A 257 20.26 12.54 7.16
C ILE A 257 20.33 12.44 8.67
N ASN A 258 20.71 11.28 9.19
CA ASN A 258 20.99 11.06 10.60
C ASN A 258 22.48 10.75 10.81
N ASP A 259 23.25 11.76 11.19
CA ASP A 259 24.69 11.64 11.41
C ASP A 259 25.06 11.25 12.85
N ALA A 260 24.15 11.45 13.81
CA ALA A 260 24.50 11.47 15.23
C ALA A 260 23.57 10.65 16.15
N ILE A 261 22.28 10.54 15.84
CA ILE A 261 21.31 9.95 16.76
C ILE A 261 21.24 8.43 16.54
N ARG A 262 21.38 7.67 17.63
CA ARG A 262 21.08 6.24 17.63
C ARG A 262 19.71 6.05 18.25
N PHE A 263 18.84 5.33 17.56
CA PHE A 263 17.59 4.89 18.13
C PHE A 263 17.87 3.69 19.03
N GLU A 264 17.41 3.72 20.28
CA GLU A 264 17.66 2.64 21.23
C GLU A 264 16.80 1.40 20.93
N GLN A 265 15.60 1.60 20.35
CA GLN A 265 14.65 0.53 20.09
C GLN A 265 13.68 0.89 18.96
N PRO A 266 13.03 -0.10 18.33
CA PRO A 266 11.99 0.18 17.34
C PRO A 266 10.80 0.87 18.01
N GLY A 267 10.17 1.82 17.32
CA GLY A 267 9.05 2.55 17.92
C GLY A 267 8.58 3.75 17.12
N LYS A 268 7.54 4.42 17.63
CA LYS A 268 7.09 5.70 17.08
C LYS A 268 7.86 6.82 17.76
N TYR A 269 8.55 7.62 16.96
CA TYR A 269 9.34 8.74 17.41
C TYR A 269 8.72 10.07 16.97
N GLU A 270 8.83 11.09 17.81
CA GLU A 270 8.76 12.49 17.38
C GLU A 270 10.17 12.93 17.01
N LEU A 271 10.38 13.24 15.73
CA LEU A 271 11.66 13.66 15.18
C LEU A 271 11.64 15.18 15.01
N THR A 272 12.69 15.84 15.49
CA THR A 272 12.97 17.23 15.15
C THR A 272 14.02 17.26 14.06
N ILE A 273 13.67 17.81 12.91
CA ILE A 273 14.59 17.94 11.78
C ILE A 273 14.87 19.40 11.45
N VAL A 274 16.07 19.69 10.95
CA VAL A 274 16.48 21.04 10.57
C VAL A 274 17.06 21.04 9.16
N ARG A 275 16.75 22.08 8.39
CA ARG A 275 17.31 22.28 7.06
C ARG A 275 18.64 23.03 7.18
N ALA A 276 19.72 22.42 6.69
CA ALA A 276 21.04 23.04 6.71
C ALA A 276 21.86 22.71 5.47
N LYS A 277 22.86 23.55 5.18
CA LYS A 277 23.82 23.29 4.11
C LYS A 277 24.83 22.23 4.56
N PRO A 278 25.10 21.20 3.75
CA PRO A 278 26.11 20.20 4.09
C PRO A 278 27.52 20.81 4.16
N ASN A 279 28.31 20.40 5.15
CA ASN A 279 29.64 20.97 5.47
C ASN A 279 30.74 20.64 4.43
N LYS A 280 30.48 19.76 3.45
CA LYS A 280 31.46 19.36 2.44
C LYS A 280 31.06 19.87 1.06
N ASN A 281 32.05 20.38 0.33
CA ASN A 281 32.03 20.93 -1.04
C ASN A 281 31.12 20.12 -1.98
N SER A 282 29.82 20.41 -1.96
CA SER A 282 28.80 19.72 -2.73
C SER A 282 27.95 20.74 -3.46
N ALA A 283 27.55 20.40 -4.68
CA ALA A 283 26.59 21.15 -5.48
C ALA A 283 25.18 21.19 -4.83
N ILE A 284 25.00 20.52 -3.69
CA ILE A 284 23.75 20.42 -2.95
C ILE A 284 23.60 21.65 -2.05
N GLN A 285 22.55 22.43 -2.29
CA GLN A 285 22.35 23.70 -1.60
C GLN A 285 21.89 23.53 -0.14
N ALA A 286 21.05 22.54 0.14
CA ALA A 286 20.56 22.24 1.49
C ALA A 286 19.99 20.82 1.58
N VAL A 287 20.04 20.24 2.79
CA VAL A 287 19.47 18.93 3.12
C VAL A 287 18.77 18.97 4.48
N TRP A 288 17.97 17.96 4.79
CA TRP A 288 17.36 17.78 6.11
C TRP A 288 18.24 16.93 7.02
N TYR A 289 18.56 17.46 8.20
CA TYR A 289 19.28 16.74 9.24
C TYR A 289 18.35 16.41 10.40
N LEU A 290 18.43 15.17 10.88
CA LEU A 290 17.85 14.80 12.16
C LEU A 290 18.63 15.48 13.28
N ARG A 291 17.93 16.26 14.11
CA ARG A 291 18.50 17.00 15.22
C ARG A 291 18.16 16.41 16.57
N ASP A 292 16.93 15.92 16.72
CA ASP A 292 16.46 15.29 17.95
C ASP A 292 15.42 14.20 17.65
N ALA A 293 15.29 13.23 18.53
CA ALA A 293 14.32 12.15 18.42
C ALA A 293 13.82 11.70 19.79
N GLU A 294 12.53 11.90 20.06
CA GLU A 294 11.87 11.49 21.29
C GLU A 294 11.00 10.26 21.03
N LEU A 295 11.19 9.20 21.80
CA LEU A 295 10.37 7.99 21.69
C LEU A 295 8.99 8.23 22.31
N LEU A 296 7.95 8.24 21.48
CA LEU A 296 6.57 8.38 21.94
C LEU A 296 5.96 7.03 22.36
N LEU A 297 6.28 5.95 21.65
CA LEU A 297 5.73 4.61 21.87
C LEU A 297 6.73 3.51 21.51
N VAL A 298 7.04 2.66 22.50
CA VAL A 298 7.91 1.48 22.34
C VAL A 298 7.24 0.44 21.43
N GLY A 299 7.96 -0.03 20.41
CA GLY A 299 7.58 -1.23 19.67
C GLY A 299 7.84 -2.47 20.53
N LYS A 300 6.85 -3.35 20.69
CA LYS A 300 7.07 -4.63 21.38
C LYS A 300 8.09 -5.45 20.60
N THR A 301 9.34 -5.48 21.08
CA THR A 301 10.34 -6.47 20.66
C THR A 301 9.88 -7.84 21.16
N SER A 302 9.73 -8.79 20.23
CA SER A 302 9.48 -10.19 20.56
C SER A 302 10.69 -10.74 21.31
N GLN A 303 10.62 -10.78 22.64
CA GLN A 303 11.57 -11.54 23.46
C GLN A 303 11.01 -12.94 23.67
N ARG A 304 11.86 -13.92 23.38
CA ARG A 304 11.67 -15.35 23.61
C ARG A 304 11.26 -15.61 25.07
N PRO A 305 10.23 -16.40 25.38
CA PRO A 305 9.86 -16.69 26.77
C PRO A 305 10.88 -17.66 27.38
N GLN A 306 11.45 -17.28 28.53
CA GLN A 306 11.99 -18.23 29.50
C GLN A 306 11.01 -18.36 30.67
N ASP A 307 10.94 -19.58 31.19
CA ASP A 307 9.89 -20.16 32.01
C ASP A 307 9.66 -19.49 33.38
N THR A 308 8.39 -19.12 33.67
CA THR A 308 7.79 -19.32 35.01
C THR A 308 6.23 -19.23 34.95
N PRO A 309 5.47 -20.16 35.55
CA PRO A 309 3.99 -20.16 35.58
C PRO A 309 3.42 -19.40 36.81
N PRO A 310 2.11 -19.08 36.89
CA PRO A 310 1.61 -17.71 36.73
C PRO A 310 0.98 -17.12 38.01
N ALA A 311 1.13 -15.80 38.18
CA ALA A 311 0.17 -15.03 38.98
C ALA A 311 -0.92 -14.52 38.05
N VAL A 312 -2.17 -14.89 38.35
CA VAL A 312 -3.40 -14.47 37.66
C VAL A 312 -3.45 -12.94 37.60
N ALA A 313 -3.15 -12.37 36.44
CA ALA A 313 -3.42 -10.97 36.14
C ALA A 313 -4.57 -10.91 35.15
N LEU A 314 -5.64 -10.23 35.57
CA LEU A 314 -6.80 -9.89 34.73
C LEU A 314 -6.35 -9.31 33.37
N PRO A 315 -7.07 -9.64 32.27
CA PRO A 315 -6.72 -9.12 30.95
C PRO A 315 -6.84 -7.59 30.95
N LYS A 316 -5.71 -6.89 30.83
CA LYS A 316 -5.68 -5.48 30.46
C LYS A 316 -6.29 -5.37 29.06
N GLN A 317 -7.38 -4.61 28.93
CA GLN A 317 -8.04 -4.33 27.67
C GLN A 317 -7.04 -3.84 26.61
N PRO A 318 -7.10 -4.33 25.37
CA PRO A 318 -6.23 -3.88 24.29
C PRO A 318 -6.51 -2.41 23.95
N GLN A 319 -5.49 -1.56 24.06
CA GLN A 319 -5.60 -0.09 23.99
C GLN A 319 -5.86 0.50 22.58
N ASN A 320 -6.18 -0.30 21.56
CA ASN A 320 -6.43 0.17 20.18
C ASN A 320 -7.59 -0.58 19.52
N LEU A 321 -8.77 -0.58 20.15
CA LEU A 321 -9.97 -1.14 19.55
C LEU A 321 -10.48 -0.18 18.46
N LYS A 322 -10.55 -0.66 17.21
CA LYS A 322 -11.16 0.06 16.10
C LYS A 322 -12.50 -0.56 15.74
N LYS A 323 -13.47 0.27 15.38
CA LYS A 323 -14.75 -0.18 14.85
C LYS A 323 -14.61 -0.53 13.38
N ALA A 324 -15.04 -1.73 13.02
CA ALA A 324 -15.01 -2.23 11.67
C ALA A 324 -16.35 -2.86 11.29
N MET A 325 -16.76 -2.70 10.04
CA MET A 325 -17.92 -3.37 9.46
C MET A 325 -17.47 -4.50 8.55
N VAL A 326 -18.09 -5.68 8.65
CA VAL A 326 -17.83 -6.78 7.70
C VAL A 326 -18.44 -6.43 6.35
N ILE A 327 -17.61 -6.23 5.33
CA ILE A 327 -18.08 -5.87 3.98
C ILE A 327 -18.18 -7.09 3.05
N ARG A 328 -17.40 -8.15 3.32
CA ARG A 328 -17.43 -9.40 2.56
C ARG A 328 -16.80 -10.53 3.36
N ILE A 329 -17.34 -11.74 3.23
CA ILE A 329 -16.71 -12.96 3.72
C ILE A 329 -16.48 -13.86 2.50
N LEU A 330 -15.24 -14.25 2.26
CA LEU A 330 -14.89 -15.25 1.25
C LEU A 330 -14.62 -16.58 1.94
N THR A 331 -15.38 -17.61 1.57
CA THR A 331 -15.17 -18.99 2.02
C THR A 331 -14.31 -19.72 1.00
N GLY A 332 -13.09 -20.10 1.41
CA GLY A 332 -12.16 -20.87 0.58
C GLY A 332 -11.64 -22.07 1.37
N GLY A 333 -12.14 -23.27 1.06
CA GLY A 333 -11.74 -24.49 1.76
C GLY A 333 -12.14 -24.50 3.24
N GLN A 334 -11.18 -24.67 4.15
CA GLN A 334 -11.40 -24.68 5.61
C GLN A 334 -11.18 -23.31 6.30
N SER A 335 -10.97 -22.24 5.55
CA SER A 335 -10.72 -20.89 6.10
C SER A 335 -11.62 -19.83 5.50
N GLU A 336 -11.94 -18.82 6.30
CA GLU A 336 -12.68 -17.63 5.89
C GLU A 336 -11.76 -16.42 5.83
N VAL A 337 -11.83 -15.67 4.73
CA VAL A 337 -11.20 -14.34 4.64
C VAL A 337 -12.29 -13.29 4.84
N ILE A 338 -12.19 -12.55 5.94
CA ILE A 338 -13.19 -11.55 6.32
C ILE A 338 -12.64 -10.17 5.94
N TYR A 339 -13.21 -9.57 4.91
CA TYR A 339 -12.93 -8.19 4.51
C TYR A 339 -13.78 -7.26 5.34
N VAL A 340 -13.15 -6.19 5.83
CA VAL A 340 -13.79 -5.21 6.69
C VAL A 340 -13.50 -3.80 6.25
N TRP A 341 -14.40 -2.89 6.57
CA TRP A 341 -14.20 -1.46 6.43
C TRP A 341 -13.96 -0.85 7.81
N LEU A 342 -12.82 -0.19 8.01
CA LEU A 342 -12.52 0.53 9.24
C LEU A 342 -13.19 1.91 9.20
N LEU A 343 -14.21 2.10 10.03
CA LEU A 343 -15.10 3.26 9.96
C LEU A 343 -14.37 4.59 10.26
N GLU A 344 -13.36 4.55 11.12
CA GLU A 344 -12.59 5.73 11.54
C GLU A 344 -11.39 6.02 10.62
N GLU A 345 -10.90 5.00 9.92
CA GLU A 345 -9.70 5.09 9.07
C GLU A 345 -10.06 5.21 7.59
N HIS A 346 -11.35 5.14 7.25
CA HIS A 346 -11.89 5.21 5.88
C HIS A 346 -11.14 4.33 4.88
N CYS A 347 -10.82 3.10 5.29
CA CYS A 347 -10.10 2.16 4.46
C CYS A 347 -10.49 0.71 4.74
N GLU A 348 -10.10 -0.16 3.82
CA GLU A 348 -10.28 -1.60 3.98
C GLU A 348 -9.22 -2.21 4.90
N GLY A 349 -9.67 -3.22 5.64
CA GLY A 349 -8.80 -4.10 6.41
C GLY A 349 -9.27 -5.55 6.33
N ARG A 350 -8.57 -6.42 7.05
CA ARG A 350 -8.86 -7.85 7.11
C ARG A 350 -8.96 -8.34 8.55
N LEU A 351 -9.94 -9.17 8.84
CA LEU A 351 -10.07 -9.87 10.12
C LEU A 351 -9.73 -11.35 9.93
N TYR A 352 -8.88 -11.86 10.81
CA TYR A 352 -8.47 -13.27 10.87
C TYR A 352 -8.98 -13.86 12.18
N LEU A 353 -9.70 -14.97 12.08
CA LEU A 353 -10.24 -15.70 13.23
C LEU A 353 -9.78 -17.15 13.15
N ASN A 354 -9.56 -17.76 14.31
CA ASN A 354 -9.20 -19.18 14.41
C ASN A 354 -10.42 -20.11 14.25
N SER A 355 -11.61 -19.55 14.09
CA SER A 355 -12.87 -20.24 13.80
C SER A 355 -13.72 -19.39 12.85
N THR A 356 -14.90 -19.88 12.43
CA THR A 356 -15.76 -19.17 11.48
C THR A 356 -16.24 -17.84 12.03
N ALA A 357 -16.46 -16.85 11.16
CA ALA A 357 -17.07 -15.57 11.47
C ALA A 357 -18.41 -15.77 12.23
N GLU A 358 -19.21 -16.74 11.79
CA GLU A 358 -20.49 -17.10 12.41
C GLU A 358 -20.33 -17.52 13.88
N SER A 359 -19.26 -18.26 14.23
CA SER A 359 -18.99 -18.65 15.63
C SER A 359 -18.69 -17.45 16.55
N HIS A 360 -18.35 -16.30 15.96
CA HIS A 360 -18.15 -15.02 16.64
C HIS A 360 -19.34 -14.07 16.49
N GLY A 361 -20.47 -14.53 15.94
CA GLY A 361 -21.64 -13.70 15.66
C GLY A 361 -21.44 -12.67 14.55
N LEU A 362 -20.43 -12.87 13.68
CA LEU A 362 -20.14 -11.99 12.57
C LEU A 362 -20.76 -12.50 11.27
N THR A 363 -21.52 -11.63 10.62
CA THR A 363 -22.03 -11.81 9.27
C THR A 363 -21.80 -10.53 8.47
N VAL A 364 -21.91 -10.60 7.14
CA VAL A 364 -21.78 -9.41 6.27
C VAL A 364 -22.76 -8.32 6.74
N GLY A 365 -22.24 -7.12 7.00
CA GLY A 365 -22.96 -5.96 7.51
C GLY A 365 -22.90 -5.74 9.01
N LYS A 366 -22.41 -6.72 9.78
CA LYS A 366 -22.21 -6.54 11.22
C LYS A 366 -21.05 -5.62 11.52
N VAL A 367 -21.27 -4.77 12.52
CA VAL A 367 -20.24 -3.88 13.08
C VAL A 367 -19.66 -4.54 14.33
N PHE A 368 -18.35 -4.45 14.47
CA PHE A 368 -17.64 -5.00 15.63
C PHE A 368 -16.44 -4.13 15.96
N SER A 369 -15.87 -4.36 17.14
CA SER A 369 -14.61 -3.75 17.56
C SER A 369 -13.54 -4.83 17.73
N ALA A 370 -12.35 -4.58 17.21
CA ALA A 370 -11.19 -5.46 17.40
C ALA A 370 -9.88 -4.66 17.39
N PRO A 371 -8.78 -5.21 17.91
CA PRO A 371 -7.48 -4.56 17.84
C PRO A 371 -6.91 -4.69 16.43
N PHE A 372 -6.97 -3.61 15.67
CA PHE A 372 -6.41 -3.55 14.31
C PHE A 372 -5.00 -2.95 14.36
N ILE A 373 -4.11 -3.56 13.60
CA ILE A 373 -2.74 -3.10 13.35
C ILE A 373 -2.58 -2.83 11.86
N ASN A 374 -1.66 -1.94 11.49
CA ASN A 374 -1.38 -1.57 10.10
C ASN A 374 0.07 -1.93 9.71
N PRO A 375 0.47 -3.22 9.70
CA PRO A 375 1.76 -3.61 9.17
C PRO A 375 1.81 -3.36 7.67
N ASN A 376 2.88 -2.72 7.19
CA ASN A 376 3.15 -2.55 5.75
C ASN A 376 1.99 -1.93 4.96
N GLN A 377 1.31 -0.93 5.53
CA GLN A 377 0.15 -0.23 4.92
C GLN A 377 -1.09 -1.10 4.68
N ARG A 378 -1.19 -2.28 5.31
CA ARG A 378 -2.41 -3.11 5.30
C ARG A 378 -2.99 -3.26 6.69
N TRP A 379 -4.26 -2.88 6.87
CA TRP A 379 -4.95 -3.06 8.14
C TRP A 379 -5.37 -4.51 8.36
N MET A 380 -5.02 -5.06 9.52
CA MET A 380 -5.40 -6.41 9.91
C MET A 380 -5.66 -6.55 11.41
N SER A 381 -6.54 -7.49 11.78
CA SER A 381 -6.78 -7.90 13.16
C SER A 381 -6.88 -9.41 13.27
N THR A 382 -6.42 -9.98 14.39
CA THR A 382 -6.60 -11.40 14.73
C THR A 382 -7.63 -11.60 15.86
N GLY A 383 -8.47 -10.58 16.13
CA GLY A 383 -9.31 -10.52 17.32
C GLY A 383 -8.54 -10.16 18.61
N PRO A 384 -9.17 -10.23 19.79
CA PRO A 384 -10.55 -10.66 20.03
C PRO A 384 -11.57 -9.67 19.45
N VAL A 385 -12.75 -10.18 19.09
CA VAL A 385 -13.85 -9.39 18.56
C VAL A 385 -14.85 -9.09 19.66
N SER A 386 -15.26 -7.83 19.75
CA SER A 386 -16.34 -7.38 20.63
C SER A 386 -17.53 -6.95 19.77
N HIS A 387 -18.72 -7.45 20.11
CA HIS A 387 -19.94 -7.07 19.40
C HIS A 387 -20.23 -5.58 19.62
N VAL A 388 -20.61 -4.89 18.54
CA VAL A 388 -21.07 -3.50 18.56
C VAL A 388 -22.49 -3.50 18.00
N GLU A 389 -23.35 -2.60 18.49
CA GLU A 389 -24.69 -2.45 17.92
C GLU A 389 -24.61 -2.12 16.43
N ASP A 390 -25.55 -2.67 15.66
CA ASP A 390 -25.62 -2.42 14.23
C ASP A 390 -25.87 -0.93 13.97
N LEU A 391 -24.91 -0.27 13.31
CA LEU A 391 -24.98 1.17 13.06
C LEU A 391 -25.80 1.52 11.81
N TYR A 392 -26.00 0.56 10.91
CA TYR A 392 -26.57 0.78 9.59
C TYR A 392 -27.53 -0.32 9.18
N LEU A 393 -28.55 0.05 8.41
CA LEU A 393 -29.34 -0.93 7.67
C LEU A 393 -28.51 -1.44 6.49
N THR A 394 -28.39 -2.75 6.37
CA THR A 394 -27.54 -3.40 5.36
C THR A 394 -28.30 -4.50 4.62
N ARG A 395 -27.89 -4.81 3.39
CA ARG A 395 -28.35 -5.98 2.65
C ARG A 395 -27.21 -6.62 1.88
N VAL A 396 -27.20 -7.95 1.82
CA VAL A 396 -26.20 -8.70 1.06
C VAL A 396 -26.59 -8.66 -0.42
N ASN A 397 -25.63 -8.31 -1.28
CA ASN A 397 -25.85 -8.25 -2.72
C ASN A 397 -25.53 -9.60 -3.41
N ARG A 398 -25.88 -9.71 -4.70
CA ARG A 398 -25.74 -10.96 -5.49
C ARG A 398 -24.30 -11.47 -5.62
N THR A 399 -23.30 -10.63 -5.35
CA THR A 399 -21.86 -10.99 -5.43
C THR A 399 -21.27 -11.38 -4.07
N GLY A 400 -22.11 -11.45 -3.03
CA GLY A 400 -21.70 -11.72 -1.65
C GLY A 400 -21.06 -10.53 -0.93
N GLY A 401 -21.08 -9.34 -1.55
CA GLY A 401 -20.70 -8.09 -0.89
C GLY A 401 -21.90 -7.43 -0.22
N ILE A 402 -21.72 -6.19 0.22
CA ILE A 402 -22.73 -5.43 0.96
C ILE A 402 -23.22 -4.18 0.23
N ASP A 403 -24.52 -3.91 0.39
CA ASP A 403 -25.09 -2.58 0.19
C ASP A 403 -25.46 -2.01 1.56
N ILE A 404 -25.19 -0.73 1.77
CA ILE A 404 -25.35 -0.05 3.07
C ILE A 404 -26.26 1.15 2.86
N GLN A 405 -27.27 1.30 3.71
CA GLN A 405 -28.10 2.49 3.71
C GLN A 405 -27.47 3.54 4.61
N VAL A 406 -27.21 4.73 4.07
CA VAL A 406 -26.60 5.85 4.80
C VAL A 406 -27.43 7.11 4.65
N ASN A 407 -27.24 8.03 5.59
CA ASN A 407 -27.76 9.39 5.52
C ASN A 407 -26.56 10.33 5.46
N ALA A 408 -26.53 11.21 4.47
CA ALA A 408 -25.51 12.25 4.38
C ALA A 408 -26.14 13.57 3.92
N GLU A 409 -25.47 14.68 4.20
CA GLU A 409 -25.95 16.03 3.87
C GLU A 409 -25.04 16.66 2.81
N ASN A 410 -25.58 17.64 2.09
CA ASN A 410 -24.83 18.51 1.19
C ASN A 410 -24.16 17.76 0.03
N LEU A 411 -24.98 17.28 -0.92
CA LEU A 411 -24.48 16.80 -2.22
C LEU A 411 -23.62 17.89 -2.86
N GLN A 412 -22.36 17.58 -3.10
CA GLN A 412 -21.42 18.48 -3.73
C GLN A 412 -21.49 18.34 -5.24
N ASN A 413 -21.24 19.44 -5.93
CA ASN A 413 -21.10 19.44 -7.38
C ASN A 413 -19.85 18.64 -7.78
N SER A 414 -19.83 18.19 -9.04
CA SER A 414 -18.68 17.53 -9.62
C SER A 414 -17.43 18.41 -9.57
N ASP A 415 -16.30 17.82 -9.18
CA ASP A 415 -14.99 18.45 -9.21
C ASP A 415 -13.90 17.48 -9.69
N ASP A 416 -12.71 18.01 -9.95
CA ASP A 416 -11.58 17.22 -10.47
C ASP A 416 -11.04 16.21 -9.45
N ALA A 417 -11.15 16.50 -8.15
CA ALA A 417 -10.72 15.58 -7.09
C ALA A 417 -11.60 14.32 -7.04
N HIS A 418 -12.85 14.43 -7.51
CA HIS A 418 -13.83 13.36 -7.60
C HIS A 418 -14.12 12.95 -9.05
N TRP A 419 -13.13 13.17 -9.94
CA TRP A 419 -13.14 12.71 -11.34
C TRP A 419 -14.31 13.24 -12.19
N GLY A 420 -14.87 14.38 -11.80
CA GLY A 420 -16.04 14.97 -12.45
C GLY A 420 -17.37 14.35 -12.02
N TYR A 421 -17.40 13.55 -10.95
CA TYR A 421 -18.65 13.04 -10.38
C TYR A 421 -19.12 13.91 -9.21
N PRO A 422 -20.43 14.18 -9.09
CA PRO A 422 -21.00 14.68 -7.86
C PRO A 422 -20.71 13.70 -6.72
N TRP A 423 -20.54 14.22 -5.51
CA TRP A 423 -20.10 13.41 -4.39
C TRP A 423 -20.68 13.92 -3.07
N ILE A 424 -20.62 13.09 -2.04
CA ILE A 424 -21.09 13.45 -0.71
C ILE A 424 -20.15 12.85 0.34
N HIS A 425 -19.75 13.68 1.30
CA HIS A 425 -18.90 13.22 2.40
C HIS A 425 -19.74 12.56 3.49
N HIS A 426 -19.32 11.38 3.96
CA HIS A 426 -19.95 10.69 5.07
C HIS A 426 -18.92 10.27 6.12
N GLY A 427 -19.18 10.61 7.39
CA GLY A 427 -18.21 10.49 8.48
C GLY A 427 -17.63 9.09 8.72
N HIS A 428 -18.30 8.02 8.29
CA HIS A 428 -17.77 6.65 8.39
C HIS A 428 -17.34 6.01 7.06
N PHE A 429 -17.71 6.59 5.92
CA PHE A 429 -17.44 5.98 4.60
C PHE A 429 -16.59 6.88 3.71
N GLY A 430 -16.18 8.06 4.20
CA GLY A 430 -15.44 9.04 3.43
C GLY A 430 -16.30 9.61 2.30
N ASP A 431 -15.67 9.85 1.16
CA ASP A 431 -16.33 10.41 -0.01
C ASP A 431 -17.08 9.32 -0.78
N ILE A 432 -18.36 9.57 -1.02
CA ILE A 432 -19.27 8.68 -1.75
C ILE A 432 -19.60 9.35 -3.08
N LEU A 433 -19.31 8.68 -4.18
CA LEU A 433 -19.53 9.20 -5.53
C LEU A 433 -20.95 8.91 -6.02
N ASP A 434 -21.67 9.93 -6.47
CA ASP A 434 -22.90 9.79 -7.24
C ASP A 434 -22.60 9.70 -8.74
N ASN A 435 -21.82 8.69 -9.11
CA ASN A 435 -21.32 8.49 -10.47
C ASN A 435 -22.42 8.17 -11.51
N ARG A 436 -23.67 7.98 -11.05
CA ARG A 436 -24.84 7.69 -11.88
C ARG A 436 -25.96 8.71 -11.70
N HIS A 437 -25.69 9.85 -11.07
CA HIS A 437 -26.67 10.93 -10.84
C HIS A 437 -27.99 10.43 -10.25
N GLN A 438 -27.91 9.52 -9.28
CA GLN A 438 -29.06 8.91 -8.60
C GLN A 438 -29.62 9.83 -7.51
N LEU A 439 -28.84 10.80 -7.03
CA LEU A 439 -29.29 11.78 -6.06
C LEU A 439 -29.79 13.03 -6.77
N ARG A 440 -30.97 13.50 -6.34
CA ARG A 440 -31.50 14.79 -6.79
C ARG A 440 -30.99 15.87 -5.84
N ASN A 441 -30.46 16.95 -6.41
CA ASN A 441 -29.98 18.10 -5.64
C ASN A 441 -31.17 18.72 -4.87
N ARG A 442 -31.24 18.46 -3.56
CA ARG A 442 -32.17 19.13 -2.65
C ARG A 442 -31.34 20.15 -1.88
N GLU A 443 -31.53 21.43 -2.17
CA GLU A 443 -30.71 22.57 -1.69
C GLU A 443 -30.55 22.71 -0.16
N ALA A 444 -31.10 21.82 0.66
CA ALA A 444 -30.82 21.72 2.10
C ALA A 444 -31.23 20.36 2.71
N GLY A 445 -31.34 19.29 1.91
CA GLY A 445 -31.95 18.03 2.34
C GLY A 445 -30.94 16.97 2.75
N GLN A 446 -31.17 16.32 3.91
CA GLN A 446 -30.54 15.05 4.24
C GLN A 446 -30.89 14.03 3.15
N CYS A 447 -29.86 13.52 2.48
CA CYS A 447 -29.98 12.51 1.43
C CYS A 447 -29.88 11.13 2.08
N ARG A 448 -30.93 10.33 1.96
CA ARG A 448 -30.90 8.92 2.32
C ARG A 448 -30.62 8.11 1.05
N MET A 449 -29.68 7.18 1.11
CA MET A 449 -29.24 6.46 -0.08
C MET A 449 -28.70 5.08 0.27
N TRP A 450 -28.72 4.18 -0.71
CA TRP A 450 -27.94 2.95 -0.66
C TRP A 450 -26.60 3.17 -1.34
N ILE A 451 -25.52 2.76 -0.67
CA ILE A 451 -24.16 2.80 -1.20
C ILE A 451 -23.59 1.40 -1.33
N ARG A 452 -22.60 1.26 -2.22
CA ARG A 452 -21.81 0.05 -2.39
C ARG A 452 -20.38 0.40 -2.70
N ARG A 453 -19.46 -0.46 -2.27
CA ARG A 453 -18.08 -0.40 -2.71
C ARG A 453 -17.93 -1.06 -4.09
N ALA A 454 -17.60 -0.27 -5.11
CA ALA A 454 -17.55 -0.72 -6.50
C ALA A 454 -16.38 -0.10 -7.26
N TRP A 455 -16.00 -0.74 -8.36
CA TRP A 455 -15.00 -0.21 -9.28
C TRP A 455 -15.56 0.99 -10.04
N VAL A 456 -14.73 2.04 -10.22
CA VAL A 456 -15.09 3.25 -10.95
C VAL A 456 -14.06 3.46 -12.06
N ASP A 457 -14.51 3.53 -13.30
CA ASP A 457 -13.67 3.40 -14.52
C ASP A 457 -12.45 4.34 -14.60
N ARG A 458 -12.44 5.41 -13.81
CA ARG A 458 -11.37 6.43 -13.78
C ARG A 458 -10.33 6.23 -12.68
N GLU A 459 -10.59 5.38 -11.70
CA GLU A 459 -9.65 5.10 -10.64
C GLU A 459 -9.33 3.61 -10.61
N ASP A 460 -8.05 3.30 -10.53
CA ASP A 460 -7.56 1.95 -10.30
C ASP A 460 -7.88 1.53 -8.83
N ASN A 461 -9.08 1.79 -8.31
CA ASN A 461 -9.50 1.41 -6.96
C ASN A 461 -11.02 1.25 -6.87
N HIS A 462 -11.46 0.61 -5.80
CA HIS A 462 -12.87 0.54 -5.46
C HIS A 462 -13.25 1.75 -4.59
N GLN A 463 -14.32 2.43 -4.97
CA GLN A 463 -14.87 3.59 -4.27
C GLN A 463 -16.25 3.28 -3.72
N TRP A 464 -16.67 4.04 -2.71
CA TRP A 464 -18.07 4.04 -2.31
C TRP A 464 -18.87 4.82 -3.35
N VAL A 465 -19.88 4.17 -3.93
CA VAL A 465 -20.75 4.76 -4.95
C VAL A 465 -22.22 4.67 -4.54
N VAL A 466 -23.00 5.66 -4.97
CA VAL A 466 -24.45 5.64 -4.82
C VAL A 466 -25.06 4.60 -5.75
N LEU A 467 -25.88 3.71 -5.19
CA LEU A 467 -26.68 2.76 -5.96
C LEU A 467 -28.06 3.31 -6.30
N GLU A 468 -28.76 3.83 -5.29
CA GLU A 468 -30.11 4.36 -5.39
C GLU A 468 -30.35 5.40 -4.29
N GLY A 469 -30.95 6.53 -4.66
CA GLY A 469 -31.49 7.49 -3.69
C GLY A 469 -32.82 6.99 -3.11
N ILE A 470 -33.06 7.28 -1.84
CA ILE A 470 -34.30 6.93 -1.13
C ILE A 470 -35.04 8.24 -0.84
N GLU A 471 -36.26 8.35 -1.35
CA GLU A 471 -37.07 9.58 -1.26
C GLU A 471 -37.60 9.88 0.14
#